data_AF-A0A968BU61-F1
#
_entry.id   AF-A0A968BU61-F1
#
_cell.length_a   1.000
_cell.length_b   1.000
_cell.length_c   1.000
_cell.angle_alpha   90.00
_cell.angle_beta   90.00
_cell.angle_gamma   90.00
#
_symmetry.space_group_name_H-M   'P 1'
#
loop_
_entity.id
_entity.type
_entity.pdbx_description
1 polymer ?
#
loop_
_entity_poly.entity_id
_entity_poly.type
_entity_poly.pdbx_seq_one_letter_code
_entity_poly.pdbx_strand_id
1 'polypeptide(L)' 'VARDCVRSSDILARLGGEEFAILLPHVDPEQAVTMAERLRTALAGQRIQYAGSTI' A
#
# COMPACT_ATOMS: atom_id res chain seq x y z
N VAL A 1 5.19 2.68 4.89
CA VAL A 1 5.05 1.51 3.98
C VAL A 1 4.20 1.84 2.76
N ALA A 2 2.87 1.87 2.86
CA ALA A 2 2.02 2.08 1.67
C ALA A 2 2.28 3.41 0.95
N ARG A 3 2.47 4.50 1.72
CA ARG A 3 2.87 5.82 1.16
C ARG A 3 4.22 5.80 0.43
N ASP A 4 5.15 4.96 0.86
CA ASP A 4 6.48 4.86 0.26
C ASP A 4 6.46 4.01 -1.02
N CYS A 5 5.38 3.25 -1.24
CA CYS A 5 5.19 2.43 -2.42
C CYS A 5 4.47 3.16 -3.55
N VAL A 6 3.89 4.34 -3.33
CA VAL A 6 3.09 5.08 -4.33
C VAL A 6 3.82 6.31 -4.85
N ARG A 7 3.50 6.73 -6.08
CA ARG A 7 4.02 7.96 -6.69
C ARG A 7 3.23 9.17 -6.18
N SER A 8 3.76 10.38 -6.39
CA SER A 8 3.07 11.62 -6.03
C SER A 8 1.76 11.84 -6.80
N SER A 9 1.63 11.26 -8.00
CA SER A 9 0.42 11.28 -8.83
C SER A 9 -0.66 10.30 -8.37
N ASP A 10 -0.30 9.32 -7.54
CA ASP A 10 -1.21 8.26 -7.12
C ASP A 10 -1.98 8.72 -5.88
N ILE A 11 -3.23 8.26 -5.74
CA ILE A 11 -4.07 8.64 -4.60
C ILE A 11 -4.22 7.43 -3.69
N LEU A 12 -3.65 7.52 -2.49
CA LEU A 12 -3.87 6.55 -1.41
C LEU A 12 -4.98 7.08 -0.49
N ALA A 13 -6.05 6.30 -0.34
CA ALA A 13 -7.21 6.65 0.47
C ALA A 13 -7.57 5.54 1.47
N ARG A 14 -8.12 5.95 2.61
CA ARG A 14 -8.82 5.03 3.54
C ARG A 14 -10.31 5.16 3.25
N LEU A 15 -10.95 4.04 2.93
CA LEU A 15 -12.38 4.02 2.59
C LEU A 15 -13.25 3.96 3.85
N GLY A 16 -12.79 3.22 4.87
CA GLY A 16 -13.48 3.04 6.13
C GLY A 16 -12.94 1.82 6.87
N GLY A 17 -13.10 1.75 8.20
CA GLY A 17 -12.64 0.59 8.97
C GLY A 17 -11.17 0.23 8.69
N GLU A 18 -10.93 -0.98 8.23
CA GLU A 18 -9.61 -1.50 7.81
C GLU A 18 -9.37 -1.48 6.29
N GLU A 19 -10.27 -0.86 5.52
CA GLU A 19 -10.23 -0.85 4.06
C GLU A 19 -9.49 0.37 3.51
N PHE A 20 -8.60 0.10 2.55
CA PHE A 20 -7.78 1.08 1.85
C PHE A 20 -7.86 0.86 0.34
N ALA A 21 -7.71 1.94 -0.42
CA ALA A 21 -7.66 1.92 -1.87
C ALA A 21 -6.53 2.79 -2.40
N ILE A 22 -5.98 2.40 -3.54
CA ILE A 22 -5.02 3.20 -4.31
C ILE A 22 -5.58 3.41 -5.70
N LEU A 23 -5.74 4.68 -6.09
CA LEU A 23 -6.02 5.06 -7.47
C LEU A 23 -4.68 5.32 -8.17
N LEU A 24 -4.50 4.69 -9.34
CA LEU A 24 -3.28 4.76 -10.14
C LEU A 24 -3.59 5.40 -11.50
N PRO A 25 -3.53 6.75 -11.63
CA PRO A 25 -3.77 7.41 -12.91
C PRO A 25 -2.71 7.04 -13.94
N HIS A 26 -3.12 6.84 -15.19
CA HIS A 26 -2.21 6.56 -16.32
C HIS A 26 -1.34 5.30 -16.12
N VAL A 27 -1.84 4.32 -15.37
CA VAL A 27 -1.20 3.03 -15.17
C VAL A 27 -2.03 1.96 -15.86
N ASP A 28 -1.37 1.08 -16.61
CA ASP A 28 -2.01 -0.07 -17.23
C ASP A 28 -2.25 -1.21 -16.20
N PRO A 29 -3.11 -2.20 -16.50
CA PRO A 29 -3.42 -3.26 -15.54
C PRO A 29 -2.21 -4.09 -15.09
N GLU A 30 -1.23 -4.34 -15.96
CA GLU A 30 -0.05 -5.16 -15.64
C GLU A 30 0.90 -4.42 -14.66
N GLN A 31 1.12 -3.13 -14.89
CA GLN A 31 1.86 -2.27 -13.97
C GLN A 31 1.13 -2.12 -12.63
N ALA A 32 -0.21 -2.05 -12.65
CA ALA A 32 -1.01 -2.00 -11.43
C ALA A 32 -0.84 -3.28 -10.59
N VAL A 33 -0.85 -4.46 -11.22
CA VAL A 33 -0.58 -5.74 -10.55
C VAL A 33 0.83 -5.78 -9.97
N THR A 34 1.83 -5.35 -10.74
CA THR A 34 3.22 -5.28 -10.28
C THR A 34 3.38 -4.36 -9.06
N MET A 35 2.72 -3.20 -9.09
CA MET A 35 2.68 -2.26 -7.97
C MET A 35 2.01 -2.88 -6.73
N ALA A 36 0.87 -3.54 -6.92
CA ALA A 36 0.13 -4.19 -5.84
C ALA A 36 0.96 -5.29 -5.17
N GLU A 37 1.68 -6.10 -5.95
CA GLU A 37 2.52 -7.18 -5.40
C GLU A 37 3.73 -6.65 -4.62
N ARG A 38 4.33 -5.55 -5.10
CA ARG A 38 5.39 -4.86 -4.37
C ARG A 38 4.89 -4.35 -3.03
N LEU A 39 3.71 -3.71 -3.01
CA LEU A 39 3.08 -3.22 -1.78
C LEU A 39 2.78 -4.38 -0.82
N ARG A 40 2.19 -5.47 -1.32
CA ARG A 40 1.87 -6.66 -0.55
C ARG A 40 3.11 -7.25 0.13
N THR A 41 4.20 -7.39 -0.63
CA THR A 41 5.48 -7.90 -0.11
C THR A 41 6.09 -6.96 0.93
N ALA A 42 6.07 -5.65 0.70
CA ALA A 42 6.59 -4.65 1.63
C ALA A 42 5.81 -4.63 2.96
N LEU A 43 4.48 -4.79 2.90
CA LEU A 43 3.63 -4.89 4.09
C LEU A 43 3.89 -6.19 4.86
N ALA A 44 4.00 -7.32 4.17
CA ALA A 44 4.25 -8.61 4.80
C ALA A 44 5.59 -8.68 5.56
N GLY A 45 6.60 -7.94 5.11
CA GLY A 45 7.90 -7.85 5.77
C GLY A 45 7.97 -6.85 6.92
N GLN A 46 6.89 -6.13 7.21
CA GLN A 46 6.92 -5.03 8.16
C GLN A 46 6.52 -5.48 9.57
N ARG A 47 7.35 -5.09 10.55
CA ARG A 47 7.10 -5.32 11.97
C ARG A 47 6.44 -4.10 12.60
N ILE A 48 5.20 -4.27 13.03
CA ILE A 48 4.40 -3.20 13.61
C ILE A 48 4.65 -3.18 15.11
N GLN A 49 5.10 -2.03 15.62
CA GLN A 49 5.18 -1.80 17.07
C GLN A 49 3.82 -1.30 17.56
N TYR A 50 3.23 -2.01 18.51
CA TYR A 50 1.96 -1.63 19.12
C TYR A 50 1.95 -1.97 20.61
N ALA A 51 1.70 -0.96 21.46
CA ALA A 51 1.60 -1.11 22.91
C ALA A 51 2.79 -1.85 23.58
N GLY A 52 4.01 -1.66 23.07
CA GLY A 52 5.22 -2.32 23.58
C GLY A 52 5.47 -3.73 23.03
N SER A 53 4.58 -4.23 22.18
CA SER A 53 4.71 -5.52 21.48
C SER A 53 5.04 -5.30 20.01
N THR A 54 5.83 -6.22 19.44
CA THR A 54 6.09 -6.28 18.00
C THR A 54 5.20 -7.35 17.38
N ILE A 55 4.45 -6.97 16.34
CA ILE A 55 3.54 -7.82 15.58
C ILE A 55 4.04 -7.95 14.14
#